data_AF-A0ABC8CHD8-F1
#
_entry.id   AF-A0ABC8CHD8-F1
#
_cell.length_a   1.000
_cell.length_b   1.000
_cell.length_c   1.000
_cell.angle_alpha   90.00
_cell.angle_beta   90.00
_cell.angle_gamma   90.00
#
_symmetry.space_group_name_H-M   'P 1'
#
loop_
_entity.id
_entity.type
_entity.pdbx_description
1 polymer ?
#
loop_
_entity_poly.entity_id
_entity_poly.type
_entity_poly.pdbx_seq_one_letter_code
_entity_poly.pdbx_strand_id
1 'polypeptide(L)'
;MGYDVEITRNPLFSRKPGPKITLDEWFNVIRRDPELKFFISADAADYGVDTALWIAHPNGKESDSALWCCDGQIVAKYPDEPLLRKMIILAARLDADVVGDNGEYYELDEEGTLISGEIETLPAFKEQQNLLRLGSILYGGGSTKCDVFLTRIQEASYDSTTRIVPTAFALKLNYYSWYLGFITAINEKRTKDGAPLIQVGNAAERRARDIDFLIAYSEKHPDHTFYHAVCALVHHYKNNPAS
;
A
#
# COMPACT_ATOMS: atom_id res chain seq x y z
N MET A 1 -11.77 6.98 -11.97
CA MET A 1 -10.36 6.55 -12.06
C MET A 1 -9.53 7.75 -11.66
N GLY A 2 -8.83 7.68 -10.52
CA GLY A 2 -7.90 8.72 -10.05
C GLY A 2 -6.61 8.71 -10.86
N TYR A 3 -5.93 9.84 -10.97
CA TYR A 3 -4.54 9.90 -11.41
C TYR A 3 -3.78 10.71 -10.37
N ASP A 4 -2.82 10.07 -9.73
CA ASP A 4 -2.04 10.62 -8.65
C ASP A 4 -0.56 10.69 -9.09
N VAL A 5 0.14 11.69 -8.54
CA VAL A 5 1.58 11.86 -8.70
C VAL A 5 2.20 11.99 -7.33
N GLU A 6 3.35 11.37 -7.15
CA GLU A 6 3.99 11.21 -5.87
C GLU A 6 5.41 11.76 -5.89
N ILE A 7 5.80 12.44 -4.82
CA ILE A 7 7.20 12.65 -4.45
C ILE A 7 7.62 11.47 -3.59
N THR A 8 8.59 10.68 -4.05
CA THR A 8 8.94 9.40 -3.43
C THR A 8 10.43 9.10 -3.48
N ARG A 9 10.88 8.33 -2.47
CA ARG A 9 12.20 7.66 -2.41
C ARG A 9 12.07 6.14 -2.47
N ASN A 10 10.91 5.63 -2.90
CA ASN A 10 10.63 4.20 -2.97
C ASN A 10 11.62 3.51 -3.92
N PRO A 11 12.34 2.46 -3.49
CA PRO A 11 13.38 1.83 -4.30
C PRO A 11 12.88 1.15 -5.58
N LEU A 12 11.57 0.91 -5.70
CA LEU A 12 11.00 0.37 -6.93
C LEU A 12 10.80 1.45 -8.01
N PHE A 13 10.54 2.70 -7.61
CA PHE A 13 10.04 3.75 -8.49
C PHE A 13 10.95 4.99 -8.57
N SER A 14 11.76 5.24 -7.56
CA SER A 14 12.68 6.37 -7.50
C SER A 14 14.11 5.98 -7.88
N ARG A 15 14.78 6.89 -8.59
CA ARG A 15 16.21 6.87 -8.90
C ARG A 15 17.07 7.26 -7.70
N LYS A 16 16.45 7.82 -6.67
CA LYS A 16 17.04 8.23 -5.39
C LYS A 16 16.44 7.39 -4.25
N PRO A 17 16.71 6.07 -4.23
CA PRO A 17 16.18 5.20 -3.19
C PRO A 17 16.66 5.66 -1.81
N GLY A 18 15.76 5.65 -0.84
CA GLY A 18 16.05 6.13 0.50
C GLY A 18 14.95 5.81 1.50
N PRO A 19 15.11 6.24 2.77
CA PRO A 19 14.06 6.09 3.78
C PRO A 19 12.82 6.89 3.40
N LYS A 20 11.65 6.40 3.84
CA LYS A 20 10.35 7.09 3.71
C LYS A 20 10.47 8.56 4.15
N ILE A 21 9.80 9.45 3.42
CA ILE A 21 9.74 10.86 3.79
C ILE A 21 8.97 10.97 5.10
N THR A 22 9.60 11.51 6.12
CA THR A 22 8.98 11.70 7.43
C THR A 22 8.09 12.94 7.45
N LEU A 23 7.10 12.96 8.36
CA LEU A 23 6.28 14.16 8.58
C LEU A 23 7.12 15.35 9.02
N ASP A 24 8.20 15.15 9.78
CA ASP A 24 9.09 16.23 10.18
C ASP A 24 9.83 16.84 8.98
N GLU A 25 10.33 16.02 8.05
CA GLU A 25 10.90 16.51 6.79
C GLU A 25 9.86 17.32 6.00
N TRP A 26 8.65 16.78 5.86
CA TRP A 26 7.58 17.44 5.14
C TRP A 26 7.17 18.78 5.77
N PHE A 27 6.95 18.80 7.09
CA PHE A 27 6.61 20.02 7.83
C PHE A 27 7.72 21.06 7.76
N ASN A 28 8.98 20.63 7.75
CA ASN A 28 10.11 21.53 7.55
C ASN A 28 10.14 22.14 6.14
N VAL A 29 9.74 21.39 5.11
CA VAL A 29 9.57 21.91 3.75
C VAL A 29 8.47 22.96 3.70
N ILE A 30 7.28 22.66 4.25
CA ILE A 30 6.15 23.60 4.30
C ILE A 30 6.54 24.90 5.00
N ARG A 31 7.19 24.82 6.17
CA ARG A 31 7.59 26.00 6.95
C ARG A 31 8.61 26.90 6.25
N ARG A 32 9.44 26.33 5.37
CA ARG A 32 10.51 27.05 4.67
C ARG A 32 10.08 27.60 3.32
N ASP A 33 9.00 27.08 2.74
CA ASP A 33 8.47 27.54 1.47
C ASP A 33 7.39 28.60 1.69
N PRO A 34 7.63 29.88 1.35
CA PRO A 34 6.65 30.95 1.60
C PRO A 34 5.38 30.81 0.73
N GLU A 35 5.42 29.96 -0.31
CA GLU A 35 4.27 29.69 -1.17
C GLU A 35 3.45 28.49 -0.70
N LEU A 36 3.93 27.74 0.32
CA LEU A 36 3.16 26.67 0.93
C LEU A 36 2.52 27.15 2.23
N LYS A 37 1.28 26.72 2.47
CA LYS A 37 0.63 26.87 3.76
C LYS A 37 0.06 25.54 4.21
N PHE A 38 0.15 25.28 5.51
CA PHE A 38 -0.63 24.21 6.11
C PHE A 38 -2.11 24.47 5.82
N PHE A 39 -2.77 23.47 5.26
CA PHE A 39 -4.20 23.49 5.14
C PHE A 39 -4.82 23.29 6.52
N ILE A 40 -5.56 24.29 6.99
CA ILE A 40 -6.29 24.23 8.25
C ILE A 40 -7.76 24.34 7.90
N SER A 41 -8.43 23.20 7.74
CA SER A 41 -9.89 23.16 7.63
C SER A 41 -10.52 23.08 9.02
N ALA A 42 -11.67 23.74 9.19
CA ALA A 42 -12.53 23.54 10.35
C ALA A 42 -13.09 22.10 10.41
N ASP A 43 -13.21 21.47 9.23
CA ASP A 43 -13.60 20.08 9.04
C ASP A 43 -12.34 19.27 8.71
N ALA A 44 -11.65 18.79 9.75
CA ALA A 44 -10.45 17.94 9.65
C ALA A 44 -10.69 16.61 8.91
N ALA A 45 -11.93 16.31 8.53
CA ALA A 45 -12.35 15.12 7.82
C ALA A 45 -11.97 15.12 6.33
N ASP A 46 -11.93 16.29 5.69
CA ASP A 46 -11.77 16.35 4.22
C ASP A 46 -10.30 16.37 3.79
N TYR A 47 -9.39 16.80 4.68
CA TYR A 47 -7.95 16.88 4.43
C TYR A 47 -7.16 16.71 5.74
N GLY A 48 -6.13 15.87 5.71
CA GLY A 48 -5.29 15.57 6.89
C GLY A 48 -4.46 16.77 7.34
N VAL A 49 -4.02 16.74 8.61
CA VAL A 49 -3.13 17.75 9.25
C VAL A 49 -1.77 17.92 8.55
N ASP A 50 -1.47 17.05 7.60
CA ASP A 50 -0.28 16.98 6.76
C ASP A 50 -0.51 17.52 5.35
N THR A 51 -1.69 18.05 5.06
CA THR A 51 -1.99 18.68 3.78
C THR A 51 -1.40 20.09 3.72
N ALA A 52 -0.71 20.39 2.63
CA ALA A 52 -0.24 21.73 2.28
C ALA A 52 -0.95 22.22 1.02
N LEU A 53 -1.31 23.50 1.01
CA LEU A 53 -1.76 24.19 -0.20
C LEU A 53 -0.64 25.04 -0.77
N TRP A 54 -0.43 24.98 -2.08
CA TRP A 54 0.42 25.92 -2.80
C TRP A 54 -0.37 27.17 -3.19
N ILE A 55 -0.26 28.23 -2.38
CA ILE A 55 -1.07 29.45 -2.52
C ILE A 55 -0.66 30.34 -3.70
N ALA A 56 0.53 30.11 -4.27
CA ALA A 56 1.01 30.83 -5.44
C ALA A 56 0.61 30.13 -6.76
N HIS A 57 -0.24 29.10 -6.69
CA HIS A 57 -0.71 28.37 -7.87
C HIS A 57 -1.47 29.29 -8.85
N PRO A 58 -1.11 29.34 -10.15
CA PRO A 58 -1.69 30.28 -11.11
C PRO A 58 -3.22 30.21 -11.26
N ASN A 59 -3.80 29.01 -11.17
CA ASN A 59 -5.25 28.80 -11.30
C ASN A 59 -6.04 29.01 -9.99
N GLY A 60 -5.36 29.20 -8.85
CA GLY A 60 -5.96 29.62 -7.57
C GLY A 60 -7.02 28.72 -6.92
N LYS A 61 -7.31 27.53 -7.47
CA LYS A 61 -8.24 26.56 -6.87
C LYS A 61 -7.52 25.70 -5.83
N GLU A 62 -8.12 25.56 -4.66
CA GLU A 62 -7.54 24.79 -3.54
C GLU A 62 -7.36 23.31 -3.89
N SER A 63 -8.32 22.69 -4.57
CA SER A 63 -8.23 21.29 -5.02
C SER A 63 -7.04 21.02 -5.94
N ASP A 64 -6.68 22.02 -6.75
CA ASP A 64 -5.70 21.90 -7.82
C ASP A 64 -4.30 22.27 -7.32
N SER A 65 -4.15 22.56 -6.02
CA SER A 65 -2.90 23.01 -5.39
C SER A 65 -2.56 22.24 -4.10
N ALA A 66 -3.32 21.20 -3.79
CA ALA A 66 -3.18 20.42 -2.57
C ALA A 66 -2.11 19.31 -2.72
N LEU A 67 -1.26 19.20 -1.69
CA LEU A 67 -0.24 18.19 -1.52
C LEU A 67 -0.39 17.59 -0.13
N TRP A 68 -0.57 16.28 0.00
CA TRP A 68 -0.69 15.62 1.31
C TRP A 68 0.33 14.50 1.48
N CYS A 69 0.68 14.19 2.73
CA CYS A 69 1.56 13.06 3.00
C CYS A 69 0.73 11.78 3.07
N CYS A 70 1.21 10.70 2.45
CA CYS A 70 0.60 9.39 2.55
C CYS A 70 1.70 8.33 2.53
N ASP A 71 1.75 7.48 3.56
CA ASP A 71 2.72 6.38 3.69
C ASP A 71 4.21 6.73 3.43
N GLY A 72 4.61 7.98 3.70
CA GLY A 72 5.98 8.44 3.48
C GLY A 72 6.28 8.93 2.05
N GLN A 73 5.23 9.27 1.31
CA GLN A 73 5.23 9.97 0.03
C GLN A 73 4.46 11.28 0.16
N ILE A 74 4.70 12.23 -0.75
CA ILE A 74 3.86 13.44 -0.89
C ILE A 74 3.06 13.32 -2.18
N VAL A 75 1.74 13.36 -2.09
CA VAL A 75 0.83 13.04 -3.19
C VAL A 75 0.06 14.27 -3.64
N ALA A 76 -0.16 14.39 -4.95
CA ALA A 76 -1.08 15.33 -5.57
C ALA A 76 -2.06 14.59 -6.47
N LYS A 77 -3.31 15.05 -6.51
CA LYS A 77 -4.35 14.48 -7.38
C LYS A 77 -4.53 15.33 -8.62
N TYR A 78 -4.44 14.71 -9.80
CA TYR A 78 -4.54 15.38 -11.11
C TYR A 78 -3.72 16.68 -11.20
N PRO A 79 -2.41 16.66 -10.87
CA PRO A 79 -1.61 17.88 -10.92
C PRO A 79 -1.55 18.41 -12.35
N ASP A 80 -1.74 19.72 -12.49
CA ASP A 80 -1.43 20.41 -13.74
C ASP A 80 0.09 20.66 -13.87
N GLU A 81 0.52 21.17 -15.03
CA GLU A 81 1.94 21.43 -15.27
C GLU A 81 2.58 22.37 -14.22
N PRO A 82 1.95 23.50 -13.81
CA PRO A 82 2.43 24.30 -12.69
C PRO A 82 2.64 23.51 -11.41
N LEU A 83 1.68 22.67 -11.00
CA LEU A 83 1.82 21.88 -9.78
C LEU A 83 2.92 20.83 -9.92
N LEU A 84 3.05 20.16 -11.06
CA LEU A 84 4.15 19.23 -11.34
C LEU A 84 5.52 19.91 -11.20
N ARG A 85 5.68 21.11 -11.76
CA ARG A 85 6.91 21.91 -11.63
C ARG A 85 7.19 22.24 -10.17
N LYS A 86 6.17 22.62 -9.39
CA LYS A 86 6.32 22.85 -7.95
C LYS A 86 6.74 21.57 -7.23
N MET A 87 6.12 20.44 -7.54
CA MET A 87 6.48 19.14 -6.98
C MET A 87 7.95 18.78 -7.25
N ILE A 88 8.47 19.04 -8.45
CA ILE A 88 9.88 18.79 -8.79
C ILE A 88 10.82 19.65 -7.91
N ILE A 89 10.48 20.91 -7.69
CA ILE A 89 11.26 21.80 -6.81
C ILE A 89 11.23 21.29 -5.36
N LEU A 90 10.09 20.80 -4.88
CA LEU A 90 9.96 20.22 -3.54
C LEU A 90 10.72 18.89 -3.42
N ALA A 91 10.65 18.04 -4.45
CA ALA A 91 11.36 16.78 -4.52
C ALA A 91 12.88 16.98 -4.43
N ALA A 92 13.42 18.02 -5.07
CA ALA A 92 14.84 18.36 -4.94
C ALA A 92 15.26 18.69 -3.50
N ARG A 93 14.39 19.36 -2.72
CA ARG A 93 14.66 19.66 -1.29
C ARG A 93 14.57 18.43 -0.41
N LEU A 94 13.77 17.45 -0.82
CA LEU A 94 13.57 16.17 -0.15
C LEU A 94 14.53 15.11 -0.68
N ASP A 95 15.48 15.43 -1.58
CA ASP A 95 16.32 14.43 -2.24
C ASP A 95 15.53 13.20 -2.75
N ALA A 96 14.43 13.48 -3.46
CA ALA A 96 13.46 12.50 -3.95
C ALA A 96 13.20 12.70 -5.45
N ASP A 97 12.41 11.81 -6.05
CA ASP A 97 11.88 11.95 -7.43
C ASP A 97 10.37 12.19 -7.43
N VAL A 98 9.87 12.75 -8.54
CA VAL A 98 8.44 12.89 -8.82
C VAL A 98 8.03 11.81 -9.81
N VAL A 99 7.05 10.98 -9.43
CA VAL A 99 6.63 9.78 -10.18
C VAL A 99 5.10 9.73 -10.28
N GLY A 100 4.56 9.47 -11.47
CA GLY A 100 3.12 9.26 -11.68
C GLY A 100 2.69 7.80 -11.48
N ASP A 101 1.38 7.57 -11.44
CA ASP A 101 0.77 6.24 -11.24
C ASP A 101 1.22 5.16 -12.23
N ASN A 102 1.64 5.54 -13.44
CA ASN A 102 2.09 4.59 -14.46
C ASN A 102 3.62 4.38 -14.43
N GLY A 103 4.32 4.96 -13.45
CA GLY A 103 5.78 4.89 -13.32
C GLY A 103 6.54 5.91 -14.18
N GLU A 104 5.85 6.89 -14.75
CA GLU A 104 6.46 8.03 -15.44
C GLU A 104 7.19 8.93 -14.44
N TYR A 105 8.41 9.35 -14.77
CA TYR A 105 9.12 10.35 -13.97
C TYR A 105 8.91 11.74 -14.55
N TYR A 106 8.92 12.74 -13.66
CA TYR A 106 8.87 14.14 -14.04
C TYR A 106 10.12 14.88 -13.58
N GLU A 107 10.71 15.66 -14.46
CA GLU A 107 11.87 16.50 -14.16
C GLU A 107 11.87 17.79 -14.99
N LEU A 108 12.81 18.67 -14.69
CA LEU A 108 13.05 19.89 -15.46
C LEU A 108 14.34 19.72 -16.26
N ASP A 109 14.32 20.08 -17.54
CA ASP A 109 15.54 20.19 -18.35
C ASP A 109 16.39 21.42 -17.95
N GLU A 110 17.54 21.62 -18.63
CA GLU A 110 18.46 22.73 -18.35
C GLU A 110 17.81 24.11 -18.57
N GLU A 111 16.84 24.19 -19.48
CA GLU A 111 16.04 25.37 -19.80
C GLU A 111 14.85 25.56 -18.83
N GLY A 112 14.62 24.60 -17.93
CA GLY A 112 13.53 24.60 -16.96
C GLY A 112 12.19 24.18 -17.56
N THR A 113 12.14 23.47 -18.68
CA THR A 113 10.94 22.87 -19.27
C THR A 113 10.61 21.56 -18.58
N LEU A 114 9.32 21.31 -18.33
CA LEU A 114 8.85 20.02 -17.81
C LEU A 114 9.07 18.93 -18.85
N ILE A 115 9.81 17.90 -18.49
CA ILE A 115 9.97 16.68 -19.28
C ILE A 115 9.48 15.48 -18.49
N SER A 116 8.94 14.50 -19.20
CA SER A 116 8.48 13.23 -18.65
C SER A 116 9.15 12.06 -19.38
N GLY A 117 9.49 11.00 -18.67
CA GLY A 117 10.00 9.77 -19.30
C GLY A 117 9.67 8.51 -18.51
N GLU A 118 10.14 7.37 -19.03
CA GLU A 118 9.90 6.04 -18.45
C GLU A 118 11.19 5.43 -17.85
N ILE A 119 11.03 4.67 -16.76
CA ILE A 119 12.13 4.02 -16.02
C ILE A 119 12.97 3.08 -16.90
N GLU A 120 12.43 2.54 -18.00
CA GLU A 120 13.15 1.64 -18.92
C GLU A 120 14.47 2.23 -19.47
N THR A 121 14.58 3.56 -19.48
CA THR A 121 15.74 4.28 -20.02
C THR A 121 16.89 4.48 -19.03
N LEU A 122 16.74 4.09 -17.77
CA LEU A 122 17.76 4.30 -16.73
C LEU A 122 18.38 2.98 -16.29
N PRO A 123 19.71 2.91 -16.09
CA PRO A 123 20.33 1.69 -15.59
C PRO A 123 19.77 1.39 -14.19
N ALA A 124 19.03 0.29 -14.07
CA ALA A 124 18.44 -0.17 -12.82
C ALA A 124 19.45 -0.04 -11.67
N PHE A 125 19.06 0.63 -10.60
CA PHE A 125 19.93 0.90 -9.46
C PHE A 125 20.45 -0.42 -8.88
N LYS A 126 21.66 -0.45 -8.30
CA LYS A 126 22.26 -1.69 -7.76
C LYS A 126 21.33 -2.43 -6.79
N GLU A 127 20.47 -1.71 -6.06
CA GLU A 127 19.46 -2.29 -5.17
C GLU A 127 18.28 -2.91 -5.92
N GLN A 128 17.77 -2.27 -6.99
CA GLN A 128 16.79 -2.88 -7.90
C GLN A 128 17.37 -4.12 -8.59
N GLN A 129 18.62 -4.05 -9.04
CA GLN A 129 19.31 -5.22 -9.61
C GLN A 129 19.53 -6.31 -8.57
N ASN A 130 19.80 -5.98 -7.31
CA ASN A 130 19.91 -6.99 -6.25
C ASN A 130 18.55 -7.63 -5.95
N LEU A 131 17.46 -6.86 -5.87
CA LEU A 131 16.10 -7.38 -5.70
C LEU A 131 15.70 -8.29 -6.88
N LEU A 132 16.02 -7.89 -8.12
CA LEU A 132 15.75 -8.68 -9.33
C LEU A 132 16.68 -9.89 -9.48
N ARG A 133 17.98 -9.77 -9.14
CA ARG A 133 18.98 -10.85 -9.24
C ARG A 133 18.89 -11.88 -8.12
N LEU A 134 18.32 -11.54 -6.96
CA LEU A 134 18.15 -12.48 -5.87
C LEU A 134 17.15 -13.60 -6.18
N GLY A 135 16.50 -13.60 -7.36
CA GLY A 135 15.45 -14.54 -7.67
C GLY A 135 14.44 -14.56 -6.53
N SER A 136 14.07 -13.36 -6.03
CA SER A 136 13.27 -13.19 -4.83
C SER A 136 12.03 -14.03 -4.99
N ILE A 137 12.02 -15.17 -4.30
CA ILE A 137 10.89 -16.08 -4.30
C ILE A 137 9.75 -15.25 -3.74
N LEU A 138 8.82 -14.89 -4.62
CA LEU A 138 7.61 -14.17 -4.26
C LEU A 138 6.75 -15.15 -3.46
N TYR A 139 6.89 -15.08 -2.14
CA TYR A 139 6.01 -15.84 -1.27
C TYR A 139 4.68 -15.10 -1.13
N GLY A 140 3.57 -15.79 -1.41
CA GLY A 140 2.24 -15.25 -1.21
C GLY A 140 1.92 -15.02 0.28
N GLY A 141 0.75 -14.43 0.55
CA GLY A 141 0.30 -14.04 1.89
C GLY A 141 0.39 -15.14 2.97
N GLY A 142 0.29 -16.42 2.57
CA GLY A 142 0.47 -17.57 3.47
C GLY A 142 1.86 -17.71 4.12
N SER A 143 2.89 -17.07 3.58
CA SER A 143 4.23 -17.05 4.20
C SER A 143 4.37 -16.03 5.32
N THR A 144 3.43 -15.09 5.42
CA THR A 144 3.40 -14.09 6.49
C THR A 144 3.31 -14.79 7.84
N LYS A 145 4.10 -14.35 8.81
CA LYS A 145 3.98 -14.82 10.20
C LYS A 145 2.62 -14.48 10.80
N CYS A 146 2.17 -15.29 11.76
CA CYS A 146 0.89 -15.12 12.42
C CYS A 146 0.84 -13.80 13.21
N ASP A 147 1.94 -13.37 13.82
CA ASP A 147 2.04 -12.04 14.46
C ASP A 147 1.76 -10.89 13.47
N VAL A 148 2.38 -10.90 12.29
CA VAL A 148 2.18 -9.89 11.25
C VAL A 148 0.78 -9.97 10.66
N PHE A 149 0.23 -11.18 10.49
CA PHE A 149 -1.17 -11.36 10.12
C PHE A 149 -2.11 -10.71 11.15
N LEU A 150 -1.93 -11.00 12.45
CA LEU A 150 -2.71 -10.44 13.54
C LEU A 150 -2.62 -8.92 13.58
N THR A 151 -1.40 -8.37 13.53
CA THR A 151 -1.17 -6.93 13.48
C THR A 151 -1.93 -6.31 12.31
N ARG A 152 -1.83 -6.88 11.10
CA ARG A 152 -2.55 -6.36 9.91
C ARG A 152 -4.07 -6.39 10.06
N ILE A 153 -4.64 -7.45 10.64
CA ILE A 153 -6.12 -7.53 10.81
C ILE A 153 -6.63 -6.77 12.05
N GLN A 154 -5.73 -6.39 12.97
CA GLN A 154 -6.01 -5.59 14.17
C GLN A 154 -5.68 -4.10 13.97
N GLU A 155 -4.86 -3.75 12.98
CA GLU A 155 -4.62 -2.39 12.47
C GLU A 155 -5.94 -1.83 11.91
N ALA A 156 -6.75 -1.31 12.81
CA ALA A 156 -7.83 -0.40 12.47
C ALA A 156 -7.23 1.01 12.37
N SER A 157 -7.40 1.60 11.20
CA SER A 157 -7.18 3.02 10.94
C SER A 157 -7.92 3.87 11.97
N TYR A 158 -7.18 4.68 12.73
CA TYR A 158 -7.74 5.74 13.56
C TYR A 158 -8.18 6.90 12.65
N ASP A 159 -9.47 7.23 12.64
CA ASP A 159 -10.03 8.49 12.11
C ASP A 159 -11.07 9.02 13.10
N SER A 160 -10.87 10.26 13.57
CA SER A 160 -11.69 10.92 14.58
C SER A 160 -12.89 11.70 14.02
N THR A 161 -13.11 11.74 12.71
CA THR A 161 -14.06 12.71 12.11
C THR A 161 -15.04 12.10 11.10
N THR A 162 -14.67 11.07 10.33
CA THR A 162 -15.60 10.43 9.38
C THR A 162 -15.35 8.93 9.18
N ARG A 163 -16.39 8.09 9.33
CA ARG A 163 -16.61 6.90 8.46
C ARG A 163 -15.52 5.80 8.41
N ILE A 164 -15.84 4.69 9.08
CA ILE A 164 -15.25 3.34 8.96
C ILE A 164 -14.93 2.96 7.50
N VAL A 165 -13.64 2.82 7.17
CA VAL A 165 -13.21 1.85 6.14
C VAL A 165 -12.99 0.53 6.87
N PRO A 166 -13.63 -0.57 6.46
CA PRO A 166 -13.35 -1.87 7.06
C PRO A 166 -11.99 -2.41 6.62
N THR A 167 -10.86 -1.73 6.87
CA THR A 167 -9.50 -2.21 6.55
C THR A 167 -9.25 -3.58 7.17
N ALA A 168 -9.66 -3.76 8.43
CA ALA A 168 -9.66 -5.06 9.10
C ALA A 168 -10.51 -6.12 8.37
N PHE A 169 -11.69 -5.76 7.84
CA PHE A 169 -12.55 -6.68 7.10
C PHE A 169 -11.99 -7.01 5.71
N ALA A 170 -11.48 -6.01 4.99
CA ALA A 170 -10.83 -6.18 3.69
C ALA A 170 -9.60 -7.09 3.81
N LEU A 171 -8.79 -6.91 4.85
CA LEU A 171 -7.64 -7.77 5.12
C LEU A 171 -8.07 -9.19 5.53
N LYS A 172 -9.07 -9.34 6.41
CA LYS A 172 -9.66 -10.66 6.71
C LYS A 172 -10.14 -11.37 5.44
N LEU A 173 -10.82 -10.65 4.55
CA LEU A 173 -11.26 -11.20 3.26
C LEU A 173 -10.11 -11.53 2.33
N ASN A 174 -9.03 -10.75 2.32
CA ASN A 174 -7.85 -11.03 1.50
C ASN A 174 -7.18 -12.35 1.91
N TYR A 175 -6.88 -12.51 3.21
CA TYR A 175 -6.31 -13.75 3.74
C TYR A 175 -7.26 -14.94 3.60
N TYR A 176 -8.57 -14.74 3.76
CA TYR A 176 -9.55 -15.78 3.51
C TYR A 176 -9.64 -16.18 2.03
N SER A 177 -9.52 -15.22 1.12
CA SER A 177 -9.46 -15.49 -0.33
C SER A 177 -8.20 -16.28 -0.70
N TRP A 178 -7.07 -15.98 -0.05
CA TRP A 178 -5.85 -16.77 -0.17
C TRP A 178 -6.07 -18.23 0.30
N TYR A 179 -6.73 -18.43 1.45
CA TYR A 179 -7.12 -19.76 1.94
C TYR A 179 -7.98 -20.52 0.92
N LEU A 180 -9.01 -19.89 0.34
CA LEU A 180 -9.83 -20.52 -0.69
C LEU A 180 -9.01 -20.91 -1.92
N GLY A 181 -8.08 -20.06 -2.36
CA GLY A 181 -7.14 -20.39 -3.44
C GLY A 181 -6.27 -21.61 -3.13
N PHE A 182 -5.80 -21.73 -1.88
CA PHE A 182 -5.05 -22.89 -1.40
C PHE A 182 -5.90 -24.19 -1.44
N ILE A 183 -7.16 -24.13 -1.00
CA ILE A 183 -8.09 -25.26 -1.11
C ILE A 183 -8.33 -25.66 -2.56
N THR A 184 -8.54 -24.69 -3.45
CA THR A 184 -8.73 -24.94 -4.89
C THR A 184 -7.55 -25.71 -5.47
N ALA A 185 -6.31 -25.28 -5.15
CA ALA A 185 -5.11 -25.97 -5.61
C ALA A 185 -5.00 -27.41 -5.08
N ILE A 186 -5.36 -27.65 -3.81
CA ILE A 186 -5.41 -29.01 -3.25
C ILE A 186 -6.47 -29.85 -3.97
N ASN A 187 -7.67 -29.32 -4.15
CA ASN A 187 -8.77 -30.04 -4.78
C ASN A 187 -8.46 -30.38 -6.23
N GLU A 188 -7.83 -29.47 -6.99
CA GLU A 188 -7.38 -29.75 -8.36
C GLU A 188 -6.43 -30.95 -8.43
N LYS A 189 -5.49 -31.06 -7.48
CA LYS A 189 -4.62 -32.24 -7.38
C LYS A 189 -5.41 -33.50 -7.00
N ARG A 190 -6.30 -33.40 -6.01
CA ARG A 190 -7.11 -34.54 -5.57
C ARG A 190 -8.04 -35.07 -6.67
N THR A 191 -8.58 -34.20 -7.51
CA THR A 191 -9.37 -34.58 -8.68
C THR A 191 -8.57 -35.47 -9.63
N LYS A 192 -7.30 -35.13 -9.90
CA LYS A 192 -6.41 -35.92 -10.76
C LYS A 192 -6.08 -37.28 -10.15
N ASP A 193 -5.95 -37.34 -8.83
CA ASP A 193 -5.57 -38.55 -8.09
C ASP A 193 -6.78 -39.38 -7.60
N GLY A 194 -8.02 -38.98 -7.91
CA GLY A 194 -9.25 -39.65 -7.48
C GLY A 194 -9.56 -39.57 -5.97
N ALA A 195 -8.91 -38.66 -5.24
CA ALA A 195 -9.06 -38.51 -3.81
C ALA A 195 -10.30 -37.65 -3.43
N PRO A 196 -10.90 -37.83 -2.25
CA PRO A 196 -12.05 -37.04 -1.81
C PRO A 196 -11.74 -35.53 -1.71
N LEU A 197 -12.60 -34.68 -2.27
CA LEU A 197 -12.43 -33.23 -2.26
C LEU A 197 -12.64 -32.64 -0.85
N ILE A 198 -11.89 -31.58 -0.54
CA ILE A 198 -12.18 -30.73 0.61
C ILE A 198 -13.39 -29.87 0.25
N GLN A 199 -14.49 -30.05 0.97
CA GLN A 199 -15.71 -29.28 0.79
C GLN A 199 -15.74 -28.08 1.72
N VAL A 200 -15.75 -26.88 1.15
CA VAL A 200 -15.91 -25.61 1.89
C VAL A 200 -17.31 -25.10 1.59
N GLY A 201 -18.24 -25.26 2.54
CA GLY A 201 -19.62 -24.78 2.37
C GLY A 201 -19.68 -23.25 2.24
N ASN A 202 -20.62 -22.75 1.42
CA ASN A 202 -20.80 -21.31 1.13
C ASN A 202 -21.67 -20.56 2.17
N ALA A 203 -21.95 -21.13 3.34
CA ALA A 203 -22.72 -20.45 4.36
C ALA A 203 -21.87 -19.31 4.98
N ALA A 204 -22.40 -18.08 5.00
CA ALA A 204 -21.71 -16.92 5.60
C ALA A 204 -21.24 -17.19 7.04
N GLU A 205 -22.01 -18.00 7.78
CA GLU A 205 -21.70 -18.47 9.13
C GLU A 205 -20.44 -19.34 9.21
N ARG A 206 -20.11 -20.11 8.16
CA ARG A 206 -18.89 -20.94 8.13
C ARG A 206 -17.64 -20.10 7.90
N ARG A 207 -17.73 -19.08 7.04
CA ARG A 207 -16.65 -18.12 6.82
C ARG A 207 -16.26 -17.41 8.12
N ALA A 208 -17.24 -16.99 8.92
CA ALA A 208 -16.98 -16.37 10.22
C ALA A 208 -16.22 -17.32 11.15
N ARG A 209 -16.69 -18.57 11.28
CA ARG A 209 -16.02 -19.60 12.10
C ARG A 209 -14.60 -19.93 11.64
N ASP A 210 -14.37 -19.98 10.33
CA ASP A 210 -13.03 -20.21 9.77
C ASP A 210 -12.08 -19.06 10.11
N ILE A 211 -12.56 -17.82 9.96
CA ILE A 211 -11.78 -16.62 10.32
C ILE A 211 -11.48 -16.63 11.82
N ASP A 212 -12.45 -16.93 12.67
CA ASP A 212 -12.26 -17.00 14.11
C ASP A 212 -11.26 -18.10 14.49
N PHE A 213 -11.30 -19.26 13.84
CA PHE A 213 -10.32 -20.33 14.02
C PHE A 213 -8.91 -19.87 13.63
N LEU A 214 -8.77 -19.22 12.47
CA LEU A 214 -7.47 -18.75 11.98
C LEU A 214 -6.87 -17.70 12.93
N ILE A 215 -7.69 -16.78 13.44
CA ILE A 215 -7.28 -15.79 14.44
C ILE A 215 -6.83 -16.49 15.72
N ALA A 216 -7.66 -17.39 16.28
CA ALA A 216 -7.36 -18.09 17.51
C ALA A 216 -6.11 -18.99 17.41
N TYR A 217 -5.87 -19.59 16.24
CA TYR A 217 -4.63 -20.32 15.97
C TYR A 217 -3.43 -19.37 15.96
N SER A 218 -3.53 -18.26 15.24
CA SER A 218 -2.46 -17.27 15.11
C SER A 218 -2.08 -16.64 16.44
N GLU A 219 -3.05 -16.37 17.32
CA GLU A 219 -2.80 -15.86 18.68
C GLU A 219 -1.98 -16.83 19.54
N LYS A 220 -2.21 -18.13 19.39
CA LYS A 220 -1.48 -19.18 20.12
C LYS A 220 -0.11 -19.47 19.53
N HIS A 221 0.11 -19.15 18.26
CA HIS A 221 1.30 -19.53 17.50
C HIS A 221 1.86 -18.35 16.69
N PRO A 222 2.31 -17.26 17.33
CA PRO A 222 2.73 -16.04 16.64
C PRO A 222 3.90 -16.25 15.66
N ASP A 223 4.83 -17.15 15.97
CA ASP A 223 5.99 -17.46 15.12
C ASP A 223 5.69 -18.37 13.93
N HIS A 224 4.52 -19.02 13.90
CA HIS A 224 4.11 -19.81 12.75
C HIS A 224 3.69 -18.90 11.60
N THR A 225 3.76 -19.39 10.36
CA THR A 225 3.20 -18.67 9.22
C THR A 225 1.70 -18.93 9.06
N PHE A 226 0.99 -18.04 8.36
CA PHE A 226 -0.43 -18.20 8.08
C PHE A 226 -0.76 -19.51 7.34
N TYR A 227 0.17 -20.02 6.52
CA TYR A 227 0.10 -21.35 5.93
C TYR A 227 -0.10 -22.45 6.98
N HIS A 228 0.59 -22.40 8.12
CA HIS A 228 0.42 -23.38 9.19
C HIS A 228 -0.98 -23.30 9.82
N ALA A 229 -1.51 -22.08 9.99
CA ALA A 229 -2.89 -21.87 10.48
C ALA A 229 -3.93 -22.49 9.51
N VAL A 230 -3.74 -22.28 8.21
CA VAL A 230 -4.57 -22.88 7.17
C VAL A 230 -4.46 -24.41 7.15
N CYS A 231 -3.26 -24.97 7.27
CA CYS A 231 -3.07 -26.42 7.38
C CYS A 231 -3.78 -27.01 8.60
N ALA A 232 -3.78 -26.29 9.74
CA ALA A 232 -4.50 -26.69 10.94
C ALA A 232 -6.02 -26.68 10.73
N LEU A 233 -6.56 -25.65 10.06
CA LEU A 233 -7.98 -25.58 9.71
C LEU A 233 -8.40 -26.72 8.76
N VAL A 234 -7.58 -27.03 7.76
CA VAL A 234 -7.82 -28.18 6.86
C VAL A 234 -7.82 -29.50 7.64
N HIS A 235 -6.89 -29.69 8.57
CA HIS A 235 -6.88 -30.86 9.44
C HIS A 235 -8.11 -30.93 10.35
N HIS A 236 -8.54 -29.79 10.89
CA HIS A 236 -9.75 -29.70 11.71
C HIS A 236 -10.97 -30.22 10.94
N TYR A 237 -11.13 -29.84 9.68
CA TYR A 237 -12.24 -30.31 8.84
C TYR A 237 -12.12 -31.75 8.37
N LYS A 238 -10.90 -32.26 8.18
CA LYS A 238 -10.69 -33.68 7.91
C LYS A 238 -11.19 -34.55 9.08
N ASN A 239 -11.03 -34.06 10.30
CA ASN A 239 -11.42 -34.77 11.51
C ASN A 239 -12.88 -34.51 11.94
N ASN A 240 -13.49 -33.40 11.48
CA ASN A 240 -14.86 -33.00 11.78
C ASN A 240 -15.64 -32.57 10.51
N PRO A 241 -16.04 -33.52 9.64
CA PRO A 241 -16.67 -33.18 8.37
C PRO A 241 -18.10 -32.62 8.48
N ALA A 242 -18.76 -32.74 9.64
CA ALA A 242 -20.15 -32.35 9.86
C ALA A 242 -20.35 -30.96 10.51
N SER A 243 -19.26 -30.21 10.78
CA SER A 243 -19.29 -28.89 11.43
C SER A 243 -19.21 -27.71 10.47
#